data_AF-A0A496YZH9-F1
#
_entry.id   AF-A0A496YZH9-F1
#
_cell.length_a   1.000
_cell.length_b   1.000
_cell.length_c   1.000
_cell.angle_alpha   90.00
_cell.angle_beta   90.00
_cell.angle_gamma   90.00
#
_symmetry.space_group_name_H-M   'P 1'
#
loop_
_entity.id
_entity.type
_entity.pdbx_description
1 polymer ?
#
loop_
_entity_poly.entity_id
_entity_poly.type
_entity_poly.pdbx_seq_one_letter_code
_entity_poly.pdbx_strand_id
1 'polypeptide(L)'
;MKILLDSMERPKVMVLIEEDYIDMDNMGMDIAATEISSLLAAKGFDLVDKAQIETVKNIDQTRQALAGNTAAAKSLGLNFGAQYVILGKAVAQDIGEAYPGAGLRSVQASLHLKVIQTQTGLVLGSVVKTGVAAHISPLTGATKALQKSVQKAVNEYLVETITNSFQDYLNNGVPMKLHITGVKSFRQYKLIASNMETMNRVVSSKKEGWNKAGGLLVLDLRFKGTSEELAELLDGLNLDNNSLEVVDFAPDRVDCHFR
;
A
#
# COMPACT_ATOMS: atom_id res chain seq x y z
N MET A 1 -15.38 -15.41 6.56
CA MET A 1 -14.42 -14.93 5.54
C MET A 1 -15.00 -14.85 4.14
N LYS A 2 -15.64 -15.91 3.60
CA LYS A 2 -16.21 -15.88 2.23
C LYS A 2 -17.25 -14.75 2.01
N ILE A 3 -18.14 -14.55 2.99
CA ILE A 3 -19.16 -13.49 2.98
C ILE A 3 -18.56 -12.07 3.03
N LEU A 4 -17.35 -11.93 3.60
CA LEU A 4 -16.71 -10.63 3.73
C LEU A 4 -15.98 -10.27 2.43
N LEU A 5 -15.30 -11.22 1.79
CA LEU A 5 -14.63 -11.01 0.48
C LEU A 5 -15.60 -10.81 -0.69
N ASP A 6 -16.76 -11.49 -0.72
CA ASP A 6 -17.79 -11.25 -1.75
C ASP A 6 -18.41 -9.83 -1.63
N SER A 7 -18.36 -9.22 -0.44
CA SER A 7 -18.77 -7.82 -0.22
C SER A 7 -17.67 -6.78 -0.53
N MET A 8 -16.42 -7.24 -0.75
CA MET A 8 -15.25 -6.37 -0.98
C MET A 8 -14.93 -6.13 -2.46
N GLU A 9 -15.78 -6.56 -3.38
CA GLU A 9 -15.53 -6.50 -4.83
C GLU A 9 -14.17 -7.11 -5.24
N ARG A 10 -13.64 -8.07 -4.48
CA ARG A 10 -12.37 -8.77 -4.74
C ARG A 10 -11.21 -7.79 -5.02
N PRO A 11 -10.63 -7.15 -3.99
CA PRO A 11 -9.63 -6.11 -4.18
C PRO A 11 -8.46 -6.61 -5.04
N LYS A 12 -8.11 -5.82 -6.07
CA LYS A 12 -7.03 -6.15 -7.01
C LYS A 12 -5.67 -5.79 -6.42
N VAL A 13 -4.73 -6.73 -6.44
CA VAL A 13 -3.40 -6.62 -5.82
C VAL A 13 -2.31 -6.82 -6.87
N MET A 14 -1.26 -6.02 -6.76
CA MET A 14 -0.01 -6.18 -7.52
C MET A 14 1.08 -6.72 -6.59
N VAL A 15 1.81 -7.74 -7.03
CA VAL A 15 2.88 -8.38 -6.25
C VAL A 15 4.21 -8.19 -6.98
N LEU A 16 5.17 -7.53 -6.33
CA LEU A 16 6.50 -7.25 -6.85
C LEU A 16 7.54 -7.68 -5.82
N ILE A 17 8.22 -8.78 -6.08
CA ILE A 17 9.25 -9.33 -5.20
C ILE A 17 10.56 -9.43 -5.97
N GLU A 18 11.63 -8.91 -5.39
CA GLU A 18 12.99 -9.23 -5.80
C GLU A 18 13.45 -10.48 -5.06
N GLU A 19 13.91 -11.50 -5.77
CA GLU A 19 14.36 -12.77 -5.17
C GLU A 19 15.86 -12.97 -5.40
N ASP A 20 16.57 -13.24 -4.32
CA ASP A 20 18.01 -13.48 -4.32
C ASP A 20 18.32 -14.85 -3.72
N TYR A 21 19.21 -15.58 -4.37
CA TYR A 21 19.55 -16.96 -4.03
C TYR A 21 21.06 -17.04 -3.84
N ILE A 22 21.48 -17.06 -2.58
CA ILE A 22 22.89 -17.06 -2.21
C ILE A 22 23.46 -18.45 -2.45
N ASP A 23 24.53 -18.52 -3.25
CA ASP A 23 25.25 -19.74 -3.63
C ASP A 23 24.39 -20.77 -4.39
N MET A 24 23.28 -20.34 -5.01
CA MET A 24 22.29 -21.20 -5.63
C MET A 24 21.71 -20.52 -6.89
N ASP A 25 21.56 -21.28 -7.98
CA ASP A 25 20.88 -20.79 -9.18
C ASP A 25 19.36 -21.01 -9.06
N ASN A 26 18.59 -19.93 -9.19
CA ASN A 26 17.12 -19.99 -9.19
C ASN A 26 16.53 -20.35 -10.55
N MET A 27 17.36 -20.53 -11.58
CA MET A 27 16.98 -20.82 -12.96
C MET A 27 15.97 -19.81 -13.53
N GLY A 28 16.02 -18.55 -13.06
CA GLY A 28 15.08 -17.50 -13.44
C GLY A 28 13.66 -17.68 -12.88
N MET A 29 13.48 -18.48 -11.84
CA MET A 29 12.18 -18.66 -11.18
C MET A 29 11.92 -17.61 -10.10
N ASP A 30 10.73 -17.01 -10.14
CA ASP A 30 10.21 -16.12 -9.10
C ASP A 30 9.29 -16.92 -8.15
N ILE A 31 9.86 -17.72 -7.25
CA ILE A 31 9.12 -18.68 -6.41
C ILE A 31 8.24 -17.93 -5.39
N ALA A 32 8.80 -16.96 -4.67
CA ALA A 32 8.08 -16.22 -3.65
C ALA A 32 6.94 -15.39 -4.26
N ALA A 33 7.19 -14.65 -5.35
CA ALA A 33 6.17 -13.86 -6.03
C ALA A 33 5.01 -14.75 -6.53
N THR A 34 5.35 -15.89 -7.15
CA THR A 34 4.36 -16.83 -7.69
C THR A 34 3.52 -17.44 -6.57
N GLU A 35 4.14 -17.85 -5.46
CA GLU A 35 3.43 -18.44 -4.31
C GLU A 35 2.54 -17.40 -3.60
N ILE A 36 3.01 -16.16 -3.40
CA ILE A 36 2.20 -15.08 -2.81
C ILE A 36 0.96 -14.85 -3.66
N SER A 37 1.13 -14.69 -4.98
CA SER A 37 0.03 -14.52 -5.92
C SER A 37 -0.95 -15.69 -5.85
N SER A 38 -0.46 -16.93 -5.92
CA SER A 38 -1.30 -18.13 -5.84
C SER A 38 -2.15 -18.17 -4.56
N LEU A 39 -1.53 -17.93 -3.41
CA LEU A 39 -2.25 -17.94 -2.13
C LEU A 39 -3.24 -16.78 -1.99
N LEU A 40 -2.90 -15.57 -2.46
CA LEU A 40 -3.84 -14.45 -2.46
C LEU A 40 -5.03 -14.71 -3.39
N ALA A 41 -4.81 -15.22 -4.59
CA ALA A 41 -5.89 -15.63 -5.48
C ALA A 41 -6.80 -16.68 -4.83
N ALA A 42 -6.21 -17.68 -4.15
CA ALA A 42 -6.97 -18.69 -3.40
C ALA A 42 -7.77 -18.11 -2.23
N LYS A 43 -7.36 -16.95 -1.70
CA LYS A 43 -8.10 -16.20 -0.66
C LYS A 43 -9.13 -15.23 -1.23
N GLY A 44 -9.28 -15.13 -2.55
CA GLY A 44 -10.31 -14.34 -3.22
C GLY A 44 -9.86 -12.94 -3.66
N PHE A 45 -8.56 -12.64 -3.63
CA PHE A 45 -8.02 -11.39 -4.19
C PHE A 45 -7.89 -11.50 -5.71
N ASP A 46 -8.14 -10.40 -6.41
CA ASP A 46 -7.80 -10.30 -7.83
C ASP A 46 -6.35 -9.88 -7.99
N LEU A 47 -5.71 -10.31 -9.08
CA LEU A 47 -4.30 -10.07 -9.31
C LEU A 47 -4.08 -9.27 -10.58
N VAL A 48 -3.06 -8.41 -10.57
CA VAL A 48 -2.47 -7.90 -11.81
C VAL A 48 -1.79 -9.05 -12.54
N ASP A 49 -2.02 -9.14 -13.85
CA ASP A 49 -1.47 -10.21 -14.69
C ASP A 49 0.06 -10.17 -14.70
N LYS A 50 0.71 -11.33 -14.51
CA LYS A 50 2.17 -11.46 -14.55
C LYS A 50 2.75 -10.96 -15.89
N ALA A 51 2.10 -11.20 -17.03
CA ALA A 51 2.56 -10.72 -18.34
C ALA A 51 2.56 -9.19 -18.42
N GLN A 52 1.57 -8.54 -17.79
CA GLN A 52 1.55 -7.09 -17.67
C GLN A 52 2.75 -6.61 -16.84
N ILE A 53 3.05 -7.25 -15.71
CA ILE A 53 4.18 -6.93 -14.83
C ILE A 53 5.53 -7.12 -15.53
N GLU A 54 5.70 -8.22 -16.27
CA GLU A 54 6.92 -8.56 -17.01
C GLU A 54 7.24 -7.50 -18.08
N THR A 55 6.21 -6.96 -18.76
CA THR A 55 6.37 -5.90 -19.77
C THR A 55 6.93 -4.60 -19.17
N VAL A 56 6.74 -4.39 -17.86
CA VAL A 56 7.16 -3.19 -17.11
C VAL A 56 8.36 -3.42 -16.20
N LYS A 57 8.88 -4.66 -16.06
CA LYS A 57 10.03 -4.98 -15.18
C LYS A 57 11.27 -4.14 -15.51
N ASN A 58 11.40 -3.66 -16.75
CA ASN A 58 12.49 -2.82 -17.22
C ASN A 58 12.23 -1.30 -17.16
N ILE A 59 11.05 -0.86 -16.70
CA ILE A 59 10.76 0.56 -16.52
C ILE A 59 11.37 1.02 -15.19
N ASP A 60 12.02 2.18 -15.21
CA ASP A 60 12.67 2.77 -14.02
C ASP A 60 11.73 2.87 -12.81
N GLN A 61 10.42 3.08 -13.04
CA GLN A 61 9.41 3.10 -11.99
C GLN A 61 9.33 1.78 -11.21
N THR A 62 9.42 0.62 -11.85
CA THR A 62 9.40 -0.68 -11.17
C THR A 62 10.62 -0.85 -10.29
N ARG A 63 11.80 -0.46 -10.79
CA ARG A 63 13.06 -0.49 -10.03
C ARG A 63 13.03 0.47 -8.84
N GLN A 64 12.52 1.68 -9.03
CA GLN A 64 12.34 2.66 -7.96
C GLN A 64 11.36 2.15 -6.90
N ALA A 65 10.26 1.52 -7.31
CA ALA A 65 9.28 0.92 -6.40
C ALA A 65 9.93 -0.19 -5.56
N LEU A 66 10.65 -1.13 -6.18
CA LEU A 66 11.40 -2.18 -5.48
C LEU A 66 12.49 -1.63 -4.55
N ALA A 67 13.12 -0.51 -4.92
CA ALA A 67 14.05 0.23 -4.05
C ALA A 67 13.36 0.97 -2.89
N GLY A 68 12.04 0.87 -2.78
CA GLY A 68 11.25 1.40 -1.67
C GLY A 68 10.61 2.77 -1.91
N ASN A 69 10.67 3.31 -3.13
CA ASN A 69 9.98 4.55 -3.49
C ASN A 69 8.46 4.33 -3.53
N THR A 70 7.76 4.84 -2.52
CA THR A 70 6.32 4.69 -2.36
C THR A 70 5.52 5.40 -3.46
N ALA A 71 6.02 6.54 -3.96
CA ALA A 71 5.37 7.27 -5.05
C ALA A 71 5.44 6.49 -6.37
N ALA A 72 6.59 5.85 -6.65
CA ALA A 72 6.74 4.96 -7.80
C ALA A 72 5.81 3.74 -7.69
N ALA A 73 5.75 3.10 -6.52
CA ALA A 73 4.83 1.99 -6.27
C ALA A 73 3.36 2.39 -6.42
N LYS A 74 2.99 3.58 -5.93
CA LYS A 74 1.66 4.16 -6.11
C LYS A 74 1.31 4.29 -7.59
N SER A 75 2.15 5.01 -8.36
CA SER A 75 1.93 5.24 -9.78
C SER A 75 1.80 3.93 -10.55
N LEU A 76 2.67 2.97 -10.25
CA LEU A 76 2.62 1.65 -10.86
C LEU A 76 1.32 0.92 -10.55
N GLY A 77 0.89 0.89 -9.28
CA GLY A 77 -0.37 0.30 -8.90
C GLY A 77 -1.58 0.91 -9.61
N LEU A 78 -1.65 2.25 -9.68
CA LEU A 78 -2.71 2.96 -10.41
C LEU A 78 -2.73 2.60 -11.91
N ASN A 79 -1.56 2.58 -12.56
CA ASN A 79 -1.45 2.25 -13.99
C ASN A 79 -1.99 0.86 -14.33
N PHE A 80 -1.90 -0.10 -13.38
CA PHE A 80 -2.38 -1.47 -13.56
C PHE A 80 -3.74 -1.74 -12.89
N GLY A 81 -4.39 -0.70 -12.36
CA GLY A 81 -5.66 -0.78 -11.66
C GLY A 81 -5.60 -1.59 -10.37
N ALA A 82 -4.42 -1.74 -9.76
CA ALA A 82 -4.27 -2.37 -8.46
C ALA A 82 -4.68 -1.39 -7.36
N GLN A 83 -5.45 -1.86 -6.38
CA GLN A 83 -5.79 -1.11 -5.17
C GLN A 83 -4.69 -1.20 -4.10
N TYR A 84 -3.91 -2.29 -4.15
CA TYR A 84 -2.79 -2.52 -3.25
C TYR A 84 -1.58 -3.02 -4.02
N VAL A 85 -0.40 -2.55 -3.62
CA VAL A 85 0.90 -3.02 -4.12
C VAL A 85 1.66 -3.65 -2.96
N ILE A 86 2.05 -4.91 -3.13
CA ILE A 86 2.91 -5.64 -2.22
C ILE A 86 4.31 -5.61 -2.82
N LEU A 87 5.21 -4.89 -2.16
CA LEU A 87 6.63 -4.87 -2.48
C LEU A 87 7.37 -5.82 -1.56
N GLY A 88 8.43 -6.46 -2.05
CA GLY A 88 9.24 -7.27 -1.17
C GLY A 88 10.59 -7.67 -1.71
N LYS A 89 11.38 -8.22 -0.80
CA LYS A 89 12.65 -8.88 -1.07
C LYS A 89 12.67 -10.23 -0.39
N ALA A 90 12.97 -11.27 -1.16
CA ALA A 90 13.17 -12.62 -0.65
C ALA A 90 14.63 -13.00 -0.82
N VAL A 91 15.22 -13.59 0.23
CA VAL A 91 16.59 -14.13 0.19
C VAL A 91 16.53 -15.58 0.64
N ALA A 92 17.04 -16.49 -0.18
CA ALA A 92 17.26 -17.89 0.16
C ALA A 92 18.75 -18.20 0.23
N GLN A 93 19.16 -18.98 1.22
CA GLN A 93 20.57 -19.31 1.46
C GLN A 93 20.71 -20.76 1.96
N ASP A 94 21.62 -21.51 1.34
CA ASP A 94 22.12 -22.77 1.88
C ASP A 94 23.04 -22.46 3.08
N ILE A 95 22.67 -22.95 4.26
CA ILE A 95 23.44 -22.74 5.51
C ILE A 95 24.34 -23.94 5.84
N GLY A 96 24.50 -24.87 4.90
CA GLY A 96 25.41 -26.02 4.99
C GLY A 96 24.70 -27.33 5.30
N GLU A 97 25.49 -28.35 5.64
CA GLU A 97 24.94 -29.66 5.99
C GLU A 97 24.16 -29.61 7.30
N ALA A 98 22.91 -30.08 7.24
CA ALA A 98 22.09 -30.31 8.42
C ALA A 98 22.71 -31.40 9.32
N TYR A 99 23.35 -32.40 8.70
CA TYR A 99 24.09 -33.47 9.36
C TYR A 99 25.36 -33.80 8.56
N PRO A 100 26.55 -33.79 9.20
CA PRO A 100 27.80 -34.10 8.52
C PRO A 100 27.77 -35.45 7.79
N GLY A 101 28.09 -35.44 6.49
CA GLY A 101 28.21 -36.64 5.67
C GLY A 101 26.89 -37.24 5.17
N ALA A 102 25.73 -36.68 5.55
CA ALA A 102 24.43 -37.14 5.08
C ALA A 102 24.03 -36.57 3.70
N GLY A 103 24.74 -35.56 3.21
CA GLY A 103 24.38 -34.81 1.99
C GLY A 103 23.09 -33.99 2.12
N LEU A 104 22.47 -33.97 3.30
CA LEU A 104 21.26 -33.19 3.58
C LEU A 104 21.63 -31.74 3.87
N ARG A 105 21.20 -30.82 3.02
CA ARG A 105 21.46 -29.38 3.14
C ARG A 105 20.34 -28.71 3.90
N SER A 106 20.67 -27.84 4.84
CA SER A 106 19.70 -26.98 5.51
C SER A 106 19.64 -25.65 4.75
N VAL A 107 18.45 -25.24 4.33
CA VAL A 107 18.24 -24.00 3.57
C VAL A 107 17.30 -23.10 4.36
N GLN A 108 17.70 -21.84 4.52
CA GLN A 108 16.91 -20.80 5.15
C GLN A 108 16.43 -19.79 4.10
N ALA A 109 15.22 -19.26 4.31
CA ALA A 109 14.70 -18.14 3.54
C ALA A 109 14.19 -17.04 4.46
N SER A 110 14.41 -15.79 4.07
CA SER A 110 13.84 -14.58 4.67
C SER A 110 13.04 -13.81 3.63
N LEU A 111 11.81 -13.44 3.98
CA LEU A 111 10.90 -12.68 3.14
C LEU A 111 10.51 -11.38 3.84
N HIS A 112 10.86 -10.26 3.22
CA HIS A 112 10.52 -8.92 3.68
C HIS A 112 9.45 -8.36 2.77
N LEU A 113 8.31 -7.96 3.32
CA LEU A 113 7.18 -7.39 2.57
C LEU A 113 6.79 -6.02 3.11
N LYS A 114 6.29 -5.17 2.21
CA LYS A 114 5.65 -3.89 2.49
C LYS A 114 4.36 -3.79 1.68
N VAL A 115 3.27 -3.35 2.33
CA VAL A 115 1.97 -3.19 1.67
C VAL A 115 1.66 -1.70 1.54
N ILE A 116 1.30 -1.28 0.34
CA ILE A 116 0.98 0.10 -0.01
C ILE A 116 -0.41 0.15 -0.61
N GLN A 117 -1.26 1.06 -0.12
CA GLN A 117 -2.55 1.38 -0.73
C GLN A 117 -2.33 2.40 -1.85
N THR A 118 -2.82 2.12 -3.05
CA THR A 118 -2.43 2.85 -4.27
C THR A 118 -3.15 4.17 -4.46
N GLN A 119 -4.31 4.36 -3.83
CA GLN A 119 -5.05 5.62 -3.97
C GLN A 119 -4.31 6.76 -3.26
N THR A 120 -3.88 6.51 -2.02
CA THR A 120 -3.24 7.51 -1.15
C THR A 120 -1.75 7.31 -1.00
N GLY A 121 -1.19 6.23 -1.53
CA GLY A 121 0.23 5.89 -1.33
C GLY A 121 0.56 5.55 0.12
N LEU A 122 -0.45 5.36 0.98
CA LEU A 122 -0.27 5.04 2.39
C LEU A 122 0.39 3.67 2.54
N VAL A 123 1.49 3.63 3.28
CA VAL A 123 2.11 2.37 3.70
C VAL A 123 1.30 1.80 4.86
N LEU A 124 0.64 0.67 4.63
CA LEU A 124 -0.17 0.00 5.64
C LEU A 124 0.69 -0.73 6.68
N GLY A 125 1.90 -1.10 6.27
CA GLY A 125 2.92 -1.65 7.14
C GLY A 125 3.90 -2.56 6.41
N SER A 126 4.73 -3.23 7.18
CA SER A 126 5.74 -4.18 6.70
C SER A 126 5.86 -5.38 7.62
N VAL A 127 6.25 -6.52 7.06
CA VAL A 127 6.49 -7.76 7.82
C VAL A 127 7.75 -8.46 7.32
N VAL A 128 8.41 -9.17 8.23
CA VAL A 128 9.48 -10.12 7.90
C VAL A 128 9.05 -11.49 8.36
N LYS A 129 9.13 -12.49 7.48
CA LYS A 129 8.85 -13.89 7.82
C LYS A 129 9.99 -14.77 7.32
N THR A 130 10.31 -15.79 8.11
CA THR A 130 11.37 -16.73 7.79
C THR A 130 10.82 -18.15 7.64
N GLY A 131 11.51 -18.93 6.82
CA GLY A 131 11.26 -20.35 6.63
C GLY A 131 12.57 -21.12 6.59
N VAL A 132 12.53 -22.37 7.03
CA VAL A 132 13.66 -23.29 6.99
C VAL A 132 13.19 -24.63 6.45
N ALA A 133 13.98 -25.24 5.58
CA ALA A 133 13.73 -26.58 5.07
C ALA A 133 15.05 -27.31 4.80
N ALA A 134 15.07 -28.61 5.11
CA ALA A 134 16.20 -29.47 4.79
C ALA A 134 15.91 -30.27 3.52
N HIS A 135 16.87 -30.35 2.61
CA HIS A 135 16.76 -31.14 1.40
C HIS A 135 18.14 -31.47 0.81
N ILE A 136 18.27 -32.58 0.06
CA ILE A 136 19.53 -32.94 -0.61
C ILE A 136 19.87 -32.00 -1.78
N SER A 137 18.83 -31.48 -2.45
CA SER A 137 18.93 -30.44 -3.47
C SER A 137 18.70 -29.07 -2.80
N PRO A 138 19.68 -28.16 -2.84
CA PRO A 138 19.54 -26.81 -2.30
C PRO A 138 18.32 -26.10 -2.88
N LEU A 139 18.13 -26.09 -4.20
CA LEU A 139 17.02 -25.37 -4.86
C LEU A 139 15.63 -25.84 -4.37
N THR A 140 15.46 -27.15 -4.20
CA THR A 140 14.22 -27.70 -3.61
C THR A 140 14.07 -27.30 -2.14
N GLY A 141 15.17 -27.25 -1.39
CA GLY A 141 15.21 -26.72 -0.02
C GLY A 141 14.77 -25.25 0.01
N ALA A 142 15.32 -24.41 -0.87
CA ALA A 142 14.95 -23.00 -1.00
C ALA A 142 13.47 -22.83 -1.34
N THR A 143 12.96 -23.62 -2.30
CA THR A 143 11.53 -23.61 -2.67
C THR A 143 10.65 -23.87 -1.45
N LYS A 144 10.96 -24.91 -0.67
CA LYS A 144 10.20 -25.27 0.54
C LYS A 144 10.35 -24.21 1.64
N ALA A 145 11.54 -23.64 1.82
CA ALA A 145 11.79 -22.60 2.81
C ALA A 145 11.01 -21.31 2.46
N LEU A 146 11.05 -20.89 1.19
CA LEU A 146 10.30 -19.74 0.69
C LEU A 146 8.79 -19.96 0.84
N GLN A 147 8.27 -21.11 0.41
CA GLN A 147 6.85 -21.46 0.59
C GLN A 147 6.40 -21.34 2.05
N LYS A 148 7.19 -21.82 3.01
CA LYS A 148 6.90 -21.65 4.45
C LYS A 148 6.87 -20.19 4.87
N SER A 149 7.85 -19.38 4.43
CA SER A 149 7.90 -17.95 4.75
C SER A 149 6.71 -17.18 4.15
N VAL A 150 6.34 -17.50 2.91
CA VAL A 150 5.21 -16.93 2.18
C VAL A 150 3.88 -17.31 2.83
N GLN A 151 3.68 -18.58 3.18
CA GLN A 151 2.46 -19.04 3.86
C GLN A 151 2.23 -18.29 5.17
N LYS A 152 3.28 -18.07 5.97
CA LYS A 152 3.18 -17.24 7.18
C LYS A 152 2.84 -15.80 6.84
N ALA A 153 3.51 -15.20 5.86
CA ALA A 153 3.28 -13.81 5.48
C ALA A 153 1.85 -13.57 4.98
N VAL A 154 1.34 -14.46 4.13
CA VAL A 154 -0.03 -14.36 3.59
C VAL A 154 -1.06 -14.57 4.69
N ASN A 155 -0.97 -15.67 5.44
CA ASN A 155 -2.01 -16.06 6.38
C ASN A 155 -2.03 -15.22 7.67
N GLU A 156 -0.87 -14.78 8.15
CA GLU A 156 -0.75 -14.07 9.43
C GLU A 156 -0.68 -12.55 9.29
N TYR A 157 -0.53 -12.01 8.07
CA TYR A 157 -0.30 -10.58 7.89
C TYR A 157 -1.01 -9.97 6.69
N LEU A 158 -0.74 -10.43 5.46
CA LEU A 158 -1.22 -9.74 4.26
C LEU A 158 -2.74 -9.70 4.17
N VAL A 159 -3.40 -10.84 4.37
CA VAL A 159 -4.87 -10.93 4.29
C VAL A 159 -5.53 -10.01 5.32
N GLU A 160 -5.06 -10.06 6.56
CA GLU A 160 -5.57 -9.22 7.64
C GLU A 160 -5.33 -7.73 7.37
N THR A 161 -4.11 -7.35 7.00
CA THR A 161 -3.72 -5.96 6.74
C THR A 161 -4.57 -5.35 5.63
N ILE A 162 -4.73 -6.05 4.50
CA ILE A 162 -5.51 -5.55 3.36
C ILE A 162 -7.00 -5.49 3.72
N THR A 163 -7.53 -6.53 4.39
CA THR A 163 -8.94 -6.58 4.78
C THR A 163 -9.29 -5.46 5.77
N ASN A 164 -8.45 -5.23 6.78
CA ASN A 164 -8.63 -4.18 7.76
C ASN A 164 -8.56 -2.79 7.11
N SER A 165 -7.59 -2.56 6.21
CA SER A 165 -7.49 -1.31 5.45
C SER A 165 -8.74 -1.04 4.63
N PHE A 166 -9.29 -2.06 3.97
CA PHE A 166 -10.49 -1.91 3.15
C PHE A 166 -11.74 -1.65 4.02
N GLN A 167 -11.89 -2.37 5.14
CA GLN A 167 -12.98 -2.12 6.09
C GLN A 167 -12.91 -0.71 6.70
N ASP A 168 -11.71 -0.25 7.08
CA ASP A 168 -11.51 1.11 7.57
C ASP A 168 -11.89 2.15 6.51
N TYR A 169 -11.51 1.92 5.25
CA TYR A 169 -11.91 2.79 4.15
C TYR A 169 -13.44 2.86 3.98
N LEU A 170 -14.14 1.72 3.94
CA LEU A 170 -15.59 1.69 3.75
C LEU A 170 -16.34 2.38 4.90
N ASN A 171 -15.91 2.13 6.14
CA ASN A 171 -16.59 2.65 7.32
C ASN A 171 -16.23 4.12 7.57
N ASN A 172 -14.93 4.42 7.54
CA ASN A 172 -14.36 5.65 8.05
C ASN A 172 -13.76 6.57 6.97
N GLY A 173 -13.60 6.12 5.73
CA GLY A 173 -12.88 6.89 4.70
C GLY A 173 -11.36 6.92 4.92
N VAL A 174 -10.62 7.51 3.99
CA VAL A 174 -9.16 7.61 4.06
C VAL A 174 -8.74 8.87 4.83
N PRO A 175 -7.68 8.81 5.67
CA PRO A 175 -7.10 10.02 6.24
C PRO A 175 -6.55 10.93 5.14
N MET A 176 -6.83 12.22 5.26
CA MET A 176 -6.35 13.25 4.34
C MET A 176 -6.05 14.54 5.09
N LYS A 177 -4.99 15.24 4.71
CA LYS A 177 -4.69 16.60 5.17
C LYS A 177 -5.30 17.62 4.23
N LEU A 178 -6.03 18.58 4.78
CA LEU A 178 -6.51 19.74 4.04
C LEU A 178 -5.79 20.99 4.55
N HIS A 179 -4.99 21.60 3.68
CA HIS A 179 -4.28 22.83 3.96
C HIS A 179 -5.02 23.99 3.32
N ILE A 180 -5.35 25.01 4.11
CA ILE A 180 -6.09 26.16 3.62
C ILE A 180 -5.32 27.42 4.01
N THR A 181 -4.80 28.11 3.03
CA THR A 181 -4.14 29.41 3.19
C THR A 181 -5.17 30.55 3.13
N GLY A 182 -4.85 31.73 3.65
CA GLY A 182 -5.74 32.90 3.61
C GLY A 182 -6.74 33.02 4.77
N VAL A 183 -6.69 32.12 5.76
CA VAL A 183 -7.61 32.10 6.91
C VAL A 183 -7.15 33.08 8.00
N LYS A 184 -7.56 34.35 7.87
CA LYS A 184 -7.05 35.50 8.65
C LYS A 184 -7.82 35.80 9.94
N SER A 185 -8.91 35.09 10.23
CA SER A 185 -9.71 35.32 11.45
C SER A 185 -10.30 34.03 12.03
N PHE A 186 -10.58 34.06 13.33
CA PHE A 186 -11.22 32.94 14.02
C PHE A 186 -12.63 32.65 13.46
N ARG A 187 -13.34 33.68 12.99
CA ARG A 187 -14.65 33.53 12.33
C ARG A 187 -14.52 32.74 11.03
N GLN A 188 -13.54 33.06 10.18
CA GLN A 188 -13.28 32.32 8.94
C GLN A 188 -12.88 30.87 9.24
N TYR A 189 -12.00 30.64 10.22
CA TYR A 189 -11.69 29.29 10.68
C TYR A 189 -12.95 28.53 11.09
N LYS A 190 -13.81 29.12 11.93
CA LYS A 190 -15.04 28.46 12.40
C LYS A 190 -16.00 28.14 11.25
N LEU A 191 -16.15 29.06 10.30
CA LEU A 191 -16.98 28.87 9.11
C LEU A 191 -16.47 27.70 8.25
N ILE A 192 -15.17 27.67 7.96
CA ILE A 192 -14.54 26.61 7.16
C ILE A 192 -14.69 25.27 7.89
N ALA A 193 -14.31 25.22 9.18
CA ALA A 193 -14.37 23.99 9.97
C ALA A 193 -15.78 23.38 10.01
N SER A 194 -16.82 24.20 10.25
CA SER A 194 -18.20 23.71 10.28
C SER A 194 -18.68 23.22 8.92
N ASN A 195 -18.28 23.88 7.83
CA ASN A 195 -18.65 23.43 6.47
C ASN A 195 -17.97 22.10 6.12
N MET A 196 -16.71 21.91 6.51
CA MET A 196 -16.01 20.64 6.29
C MET A 196 -16.67 19.50 7.08
N GLU A 197 -17.11 19.74 8.32
CA GLU A 197 -17.81 18.74 9.15
C GLU A 197 -19.13 18.25 8.53
N THR A 198 -19.84 19.09 7.77
CA THR A 198 -21.12 18.73 7.14
C THR A 198 -21.01 18.40 5.66
N MET A 199 -19.80 18.44 5.08
CA MET A 199 -19.58 18.18 3.67
C MET A 199 -19.88 16.72 3.32
N ASN A 200 -20.50 16.50 2.16
CA ASN A 200 -20.74 15.16 1.66
C ASN A 200 -19.43 14.35 1.58
N ARG A 201 -19.48 13.06 1.93
CA ARG A 201 -18.32 12.13 1.94
C ARG A 201 -17.24 12.44 2.98
N VAL A 202 -17.29 13.56 3.71
CA VAL A 202 -16.45 13.79 4.89
C VAL A 202 -17.07 13.06 6.09
N VAL A 203 -16.33 12.10 6.64
CA VAL A 203 -16.74 11.33 7.84
C VAL A 203 -16.37 12.08 9.12
N SER A 204 -15.20 12.72 9.13
CA SER A 204 -14.79 13.58 10.23
C SER A 204 -13.82 14.65 9.74
N SER A 205 -13.87 15.81 10.36
CA SER A 205 -12.89 16.89 10.20
C SER A 205 -12.38 17.29 11.57
N LYS A 206 -11.06 17.29 11.78
CA LYS A 206 -10.42 17.70 13.03
C LYS A 206 -9.41 18.78 12.74
N LYS A 207 -9.37 19.80 13.59
CA LYS A 207 -8.32 20.82 13.51
C LYS A 207 -7.00 20.24 14.01
N GLU A 208 -6.01 20.19 13.14
CA GLU A 208 -4.62 19.93 13.51
C GLU A 208 -3.95 21.23 13.97
N GLY A 209 -4.09 22.30 13.20
CA GLY A 209 -3.46 23.59 13.50
C GLY A 209 -4.11 24.77 12.78
N TRP A 210 -4.07 25.93 13.42
CA TRP A 210 -4.40 27.21 12.76
C TRP A 210 -3.61 28.33 13.42
N ASN A 211 -3.05 29.21 12.60
CA ASN A 211 -2.46 30.45 13.10
C ASN A 211 -2.98 31.66 12.31
N LYS A 212 -3.22 32.77 13.01
CA LYS A 212 -3.69 34.02 12.39
C LYS A 212 -2.59 34.70 11.57
N ALA A 213 -1.35 34.66 12.04
CA ALA A 213 -0.24 35.42 11.47
C ALA A 213 0.16 34.91 10.07
N GLY A 214 0.22 33.59 9.89
CA GLY A 214 0.48 32.94 8.60
C GLY A 214 -0.79 32.60 7.81
N GLY A 215 -1.96 32.61 8.46
CA GLY A 215 -3.25 32.37 7.80
C GLY A 215 -3.39 30.95 7.25
N LEU A 216 -2.59 30.00 7.77
CA LEU A 216 -2.66 28.58 7.41
C LEU A 216 -3.54 27.85 8.42
N LEU A 217 -4.60 27.22 7.91
CA LEU A 217 -5.42 26.24 8.62
C LEU A 217 -5.08 24.85 8.08
N VAL A 218 -4.87 23.90 8.99
CA VAL A 218 -4.64 22.50 8.68
C VAL A 218 -5.73 21.68 9.35
N LEU A 219 -6.45 20.90 8.54
CA LEU A 219 -7.47 19.97 8.99
C LEU A 219 -7.06 18.53 8.67
N ASP A 220 -7.20 17.65 9.65
CA ASP A 220 -7.17 16.21 9.46
C ASP A 220 -8.58 15.73 9.12
N LEU A 221 -8.76 15.28 7.89
CA LEU A 221 -10.01 14.76 7.37
C LEU A 221 -10.00 13.25 7.33
N ARG A 222 -11.20 12.69 7.46
CA ARG A 222 -11.54 11.32 7.04
C ARG A 222 -12.52 11.45 5.89
N PHE A 223 -12.10 11.09 4.68
CA PHE A 223 -12.87 11.33 3.46
C PHE A 223 -13.11 10.04 2.69
N LYS A 224 -14.36 9.80 2.26
CA LYS A 224 -14.74 8.64 1.44
C LYS A 224 -14.51 8.96 -0.03
N GLY A 225 -13.26 8.92 -0.48
CA GLY A 225 -12.89 9.17 -1.87
C GLY A 225 -11.40 9.39 -2.04
N THR A 226 -11.03 9.87 -3.22
CA THR A 226 -9.66 10.22 -3.59
C THR A 226 -9.34 11.67 -3.25
N SER A 227 -8.06 12.05 -3.31
CA SER A 227 -7.68 13.45 -3.14
C SER A 227 -8.12 14.36 -4.28
N GLU A 228 -8.22 13.81 -5.49
CA GLU A 228 -8.74 14.49 -6.67
C GLU A 228 -10.25 14.76 -6.52
N GLU A 229 -11.03 13.77 -6.07
CA GLU A 229 -12.46 13.97 -5.81
C GLU A 229 -12.71 14.97 -4.68
N LEU A 230 -11.85 14.99 -3.65
CA LEU A 230 -11.95 16.03 -2.62
C LEU A 230 -11.61 17.41 -3.21
N ALA A 231 -10.57 17.51 -4.04
CA ALA A 231 -10.21 18.74 -4.72
C ALA A 231 -11.37 19.26 -5.58
N GLU A 232 -12.01 18.40 -6.37
CA GLU A 232 -13.18 18.76 -7.18
C GLU A 232 -14.36 19.29 -6.33
N LEU A 233 -14.57 18.74 -5.13
CA LEU A 233 -15.61 19.23 -4.22
C LEU A 233 -15.26 20.56 -3.55
N LEU A 234 -13.97 20.83 -3.35
CA LEU A 234 -13.49 22.03 -2.69
C LEU A 234 -13.31 23.20 -3.65
N ASP A 235 -12.97 22.94 -4.91
CA ASP A 235 -12.72 24.00 -5.88
C ASP A 235 -13.99 24.77 -6.22
N GLY A 236 -13.96 26.08 -5.98
CA GLY A 236 -15.12 26.95 -6.14
C GLY A 236 -16.18 26.80 -5.04
N LEU A 237 -15.89 26.08 -3.94
CA LEU A 237 -16.82 25.97 -2.83
C LEU A 237 -17.06 27.33 -2.18
N ASN A 238 -18.30 27.83 -2.29
CA ASN A 238 -18.70 29.11 -1.70
C ASN A 238 -18.95 28.97 -0.19
N LEU A 239 -18.32 29.85 0.58
CA LEU A 239 -18.40 29.96 2.03
C LEU A 239 -18.70 31.43 2.38
N ASP A 240 -19.98 31.77 2.48
CA ASP A 240 -20.50 33.14 2.55
C ASP A 240 -20.07 33.99 1.32
N ASN A 241 -19.31 35.06 1.55
CA ASN A 241 -18.81 35.98 0.51
C ASN A 241 -17.48 35.55 -0.10
N ASN A 242 -16.94 34.43 0.37
CA ASN A 242 -15.62 33.92 0.04
C ASN A 242 -15.74 32.53 -0.61
N SER A 243 -14.67 32.05 -1.22
CA SER A 243 -14.62 30.69 -1.76
C SER A 243 -13.28 30.01 -1.49
N LEU A 244 -13.28 28.69 -1.60
CA LEU A 244 -12.05 27.91 -1.70
C LEU A 244 -11.65 27.77 -3.17
N GLU A 245 -10.35 27.88 -3.42
CA GLU A 245 -9.72 27.62 -4.70
C GLU A 245 -8.65 26.56 -4.47
N VAL A 246 -8.68 25.46 -5.22
CA VAL A 246 -7.65 24.42 -5.10
C VAL A 246 -6.37 24.90 -5.78
N VAL A 247 -5.25 24.78 -5.08
CA VAL A 247 -3.93 25.19 -5.57
C VAL A 247 -3.13 23.99 -6.03
N ASP A 248 -3.16 22.90 -5.27
CA ASP A 248 -2.44 21.66 -5.54
C ASP A 248 -3.09 20.51 -4.78
N PHE A 249 -2.78 19.27 -5.15
CA PHE A 249 -3.14 18.10 -4.38
C PHE A 249 -2.08 17.01 -4.47
N ALA A 250 -1.92 16.27 -3.39
CA ALA A 250 -1.09 15.09 -3.28
C ALA A 250 -1.98 13.87 -2.92
N PRO A 251 -1.45 12.64 -2.89
CA PRO A 251 -2.22 11.44 -2.58
C PRO A 251 -3.03 11.50 -1.27
N ASP A 252 -2.49 12.17 -0.26
CA ASP A 252 -3.01 12.27 1.10
C ASP A 252 -3.27 13.73 1.51
N ARG A 253 -3.21 14.67 0.57
CA ARG A 253 -3.26 16.10 0.85
C ARG A 253 -4.02 16.86 -0.23
N VAL A 254 -4.78 17.88 0.16
CA VAL A 254 -5.29 18.91 -0.76
C VAL A 254 -4.89 20.27 -0.21
N ASP A 255 -4.35 21.13 -1.06
CA ASP A 255 -3.98 22.50 -0.73
C ASP A 255 -4.95 23.47 -1.40
N CYS A 256 -5.53 24.37 -0.61
CA CYS A 256 -6.47 25.38 -1.06
C CYS A 256 -6.03 26.78 -0.62
N HIS A 257 -6.53 27.77 -1.35
CA HIS A 257 -6.53 29.17 -0.98
C HIS A 257 -7.95 29.64 -0.66
N PHE A 258 -8.12 30.30 0.48
CA PHE A 258 -9.39 30.93 0.86
C PHE A 258 -9.39 32.38 0.42
N ARG A 259 -10.24 32.70 -0.57
CA ARG A 259 -10.38 34.03 -1.19
C ARG A 259 -11.66 34.70 -0.74
#